data_AF-A0A966KD02-F1
#
_entry.id   AF-A0A966KD02-F1
#
_cell.length_a   1.000
_cell.length_b   1.000
_cell.length_c   1.000
_cell.angle_alpha   90.00
_cell.angle_beta   90.00
_cell.angle_gamma   90.00
#
_symmetry.space_group_name_H-M   'P 1'
#
loop_
_entity.id
_entity.type
_entity.pdbx_description
1 polymer ?
#
loop_
_entity_poly.entity_id
_entity_poly.type
_entity_poly.pdbx_seq_one_letter_code
_entity_poly.pdbx_strand_id
1 'polypeptide(L)'
;MTDLLLYGSIYQWSAEALHDQVKEAKESDPEGAAPFYVRINGEGGEPEYGMSIIAKIQQLDADGELAGVLVEGQAHSMYLFLLAYLDSSKVKAIDTAMAVLHRAAYSSWMEKSEGFAGSIYEQMRDKTNKDLEKAFRAKVDVQTLENLPQFKSKGITLKDIFDTSKREEVLLSAQDLKAIGLVSEIQKVTPRKVAEIQALQDRFKGINALSSQEYKMAAKAVSQEVKQKNLDKPMDLQELKTKHPELYAQAKAEGAAEEKERVEAYLEFADTDLDAVKKGIEAGKPMSAKEIAVLAKKAAIKAAKADDSEQPSEQTEEQKEALSALARSSAPNVETTGKQLNAQTGKADPKAAEEQRLKALRADIAKKATGKDLVIADED
;
A
#
# COMPACT_ATOMS: atom_id res chain seq x y z
N MET A 1 -22.68 -25.36 12.28
CA MET A 1 -21.90 -24.11 12.25
C MET A 1 -20.55 -24.49 11.69
N THR A 2 -20.05 -23.75 10.71
CA THR A 2 -18.78 -24.05 10.04
C THR A 2 -17.73 -23.04 10.48
N ASP A 3 -16.65 -23.52 11.09
CA ASP A 3 -15.56 -22.65 11.52
C ASP A 3 -14.67 -22.29 10.32
N LEU A 4 -14.47 -20.99 10.09
CA LEU A 4 -13.50 -20.44 9.13
C LEU A 4 -12.29 -19.93 9.89
N LEU A 5 -11.10 -20.43 9.57
CA LEU A 5 -9.91 -20.15 10.35
C LEU A 5 -9.01 -19.15 9.65
N LEU A 6 -8.67 -18.08 10.38
CA LEU A 6 -7.75 -17.04 9.95
C LEU A 6 -6.56 -16.98 10.92
N TYR A 7 -5.67 -17.97 10.75
CA TYR A 7 -4.53 -18.19 11.64
C TYR A 7 -3.21 -17.88 10.94
N GLY A 8 -2.29 -17.28 11.69
CA GLY A 8 -1.00 -16.83 11.14
C GLY A 8 -1.15 -15.54 10.34
N SER A 9 -0.12 -15.18 9.57
CA SER A 9 -0.06 -13.90 8.87
C SER A 9 -1.04 -13.83 7.68
N ILE A 10 -1.45 -12.61 7.33
CA ILE A 10 -2.30 -12.32 6.17
C ILE A 10 -1.40 -12.11 4.94
N TYR A 11 -1.55 -13.00 3.98
CA TYR A 11 -0.94 -12.95 2.66
C TYR A 11 -1.96 -13.40 1.60
N GLN A 12 -1.54 -13.44 0.33
CA GLN A 12 -2.36 -13.97 -0.77
C GLN A 12 -2.97 -15.34 -0.44
N TRP A 13 -2.14 -16.31 -0.02
CA TRP A 13 -2.60 -17.66 0.27
C TRP A 13 -3.56 -17.74 1.46
N SER A 14 -3.47 -16.80 2.41
CA SER A 14 -4.41 -16.74 3.54
C SER A 14 -5.80 -16.29 3.08
N ALA A 15 -5.85 -15.34 2.14
CA ALA A 15 -7.10 -14.92 1.51
C ALA A 15 -7.69 -16.03 0.62
N GLU A 16 -6.87 -16.70 -0.19
CA GLU A 16 -7.28 -17.85 -1.00
C GLU A 16 -7.82 -18.98 -0.12
N ALA A 17 -7.11 -19.35 0.95
CA ALA A 17 -7.54 -20.41 1.87
C ALA A 17 -8.88 -20.10 2.55
N LEU A 18 -9.19 -18.83 2.85
CA LEU A 18 -10.52 -18.46 3.35
C LEU A 18 -11.60 -18.69 2.27
N HIS A 19 -11.32 -18.30 1.04
CA HIS A 19 -12.25 -18.48 -0.08
C HIS A 19 -12.51 -19.96 -0.34
N ASP A 20 -11.48 -20.78 -0.32
CA ASP A 20 -11.58 -22.23 -0.49
C ASP A 20 -12.36 -22.87 0.67
N GLN A 21 -12.11 -22.50 1.93
CA GLN A 21 -12.90 -22.98 3.06
C GLN A 21 -14.40 -22.67 2.91
N VAL A 22 -14.75 -21.46 2.44
CA VAL A 22 -16.15 -21.09 2.17
C VAL A 22 -16.72 -21.91 1.02
N LYS A 23 -15.97 -22.08 -0.07
CA LYS A 23 -16.39 -22.84 -1.24
C LYS A 23 -16.62 -24.30 -0.90
N GLU A 24 -15.65 -24.97 -0.29
CA GLU A 24 -15.72 -26.37 0.13
C GLU A 24 -16.90 -26.61 1.09
N ALA A 25 -17.13 -25.70 2.03
CA ALA A 25 -18.26 -25.77 2.93
C ALA A 25 -19.62 -25.69 2.20
N LYS A 26 -19.74 -24.80 1.20
CA LYS A 26 -20.96 -24.70 0.39
C LYS A 26 -21.16 -25.89 -0.54
N GLU A 27 -20.09 -26.44 -1.10
CA GLU A 27 -20.15 -27.61 -1.99
C GLU A 27 -20.47 -28.90 -1.22
N SER A 28 -19.99 -29.02 0.02
CA SER A 28 -20.27 -30.18 0.88
C SER A 28 -21.67 -30.17 1.51
N ASP A 29 -22.34 -29.01 1.55
CA ASP A 29 -23.71 -28.85 2.09
C ASP A 29 -24.56 -27.92 1.21
N PRO A 30 -24.97 -28.39 0.00
CA PRO A 30 -25.65 -27.55 -0.98
C PRO A 30 -27.10 -27.19 -0.62
N GLU A 31 -27.71 -27.90 0.33
CA GLU A 31 -29.11 -27.68 0.75
C GLU A 31 -29.25 -26.57 1.82
N GLY A 32 -28.14 -26.06 2.34
CA GLY A 32 -28.14 -24.93 3.26
C GLY A 32 -27.03 -25.05 4.30
N ALA A 33 -25.84 -24.60 3.92
CA ALA A 33 -24.67 -24.59 4.80
C ALA A 33 -25.00 -23.98 6.16
N ALA A 34 -24.66 -24.71 7.23
CA ALA A 34 -24.70 -24.15 8.57
C ALA A 34 -23.89 -22.84 8.61
N PRO A 35 -24.33 -21.82 9.40
CA PRO A 35 -23.73 -20.51 9.32
C PRO A 35 -22.24 -20.54 9.72
N PHE A 36 -21.48 -19.64 9.10
CA PHE A 36 -20.04 -19.52 9.27
C PHE A 36 -19.68 -18.79 10.56
N TYR A 37 -18.61 -19.22 11.19
CA TYR A 37 -18.04 -18.59 12.37
C TYR A 37 -16.55 -18.38 12.19
N VAL A 38 -16.10 -17.13 12.13
CA VAL A 38 -14.70 -16.81 11.83
C VAL A 38 -13.86 -16.82 13.11
N ARG A 39 -12.74 -17.54 13.11
CA ARG A 39 -11.81 -17.62 14.24
C ARG A 39 -10.48 -17.00 13.88
N ILE A 40 -10.06 -16.01 14.66
CA ILE A 40 -8.88 -15.19 14.38
C ILE A 40 -7.78 -15.50 15.41
N ASN A 41 -6.59 -15.81 14.90
CA ASN A 41 -5.38 -15.89 15.69
C ASN A 41 -4.14 -15.60 14.82
N GLY A 42 -3.74 -14.34 14.71
CA GLY A 42 -2.57 -13.99 13.93
C GLY A 42 -2.03 -12.58 14.16
N GLU A 43 -0.86 -12.36 13.56
CA GLU A 43 -0.03 -11.16 13.70
C GLU A 43 -0.33 -10.06 12.67
N GLY A 44 -1.32 -10.29 11.81
CA GLY A 44 -1.70 -9.41 10.71
C GLY A 44 -0.91 -9.70 9.45
N GLY A 45 -0.71 -8.72 8.58
CA GLY A 45 -0.01 -8.93 7.31
C GLY A 45 -0.34 -7.84 6.29
N GLU A 46 -0.41 -8.23 5.01
CA GLU A 46 -0.56 -7.33 3.88
C GLU A 46 -1.97 -6.72 3.82
N PRO A 47 -2.11 -5.38 3.86
CA PRO A 47 -3.41 -4.72 3.88
C PRO A 47 -4.34 -5.09 2.72
N GLU A 48 -3.82 -5.25 1.51
CA GLU A 48 -4.59 -5.58 0.30
C GLU A 48 -5.31 -6.94 0.43
N TYR A 49 -4.63 -7.96 0.94
CA TYR A 49 -5.24 -9.27 1.19
C TYR A 49 -6.14 -9.25 2.42
N GLY A 50 -5.82 -8.42 3.41
CA GLY A 50 -6.71 -8.14 4.55
C GLY A 50 -8.04 -7.53 4.10
N MET A 51 -8.02 -6.60 3.14
CA MET A 51 -9.25 -6.02 2.57
C MET A 51 -10.05 -7.04 1.76
N SER A 52 -9.40 -7.97 1.06
CA SER A 52 -10.09 -9.09 0.39
C SER A 52 -10.82 -9.98 1.41
N ILE A 53 -10.15 -10.34 2.50
CA ILE A 53 -10.74 -11.10 3.61
C ILE A 53 -11.95 -10.35 4.22
N ILE A 54 -11.81 -9.06 4.49
CA ILE A 54 -12.90 -8.21 5.01
C ILE A 54 -14.10 -8.25 4.06
N ALA A 55 -13.87 -8.05 2.76
CA ALA A 55 -14.94 -8.06 1.76
C ALA A 55 -15.68 -9.40 1.73
N LYS A 56 -14.95 -10.53 1.82
CA LYS A 56 -15.56 -11.85 1.90
C LYS A 56 -16.39 -12.03 3.18
N ILE A 57 -15.89 -11.62 4.34
CA ILE A 57 -16.64 -11.73 5.61
C ILE A 57 -17.90 -10.84 5.59
N GLN A 58 -17.79 -9.62 5.07
CA GLN A 58 -18.95 -8.73 4.92
C GLN A 58 -19.98 -9.28 3.93
N GLN A 59 -19.54 -9.96 2.87
CA GLN A 59 -20.44 -10.68 1.98
C GLN A 59 -21.21 -11.77 2.74
N LEU A 60 -20.52 -12.62 3.51
CA LEU A 60 -21.16 -13.64 4.34
C LEU A 60 -22.15 -13.02 5.35
N ASP A 61 -21.82 -11.86 5.90
CA ASP A 61 -22.70 -11.12 6.81
C ASP A 61 -23.97 -10.61 6.12
N ALA A 62 -23.81 -9.97 4.96
CA ALA A 62 -24.91 -9.45 4.15
C ALA A 62 -25.83 -10.57 3.65
N ASP A 63 -25.28 -11.73 3.34
CA ASP A 63 -26.02 -12.93 2.92
C ASP A 63 -26.71 -13.63 4.12
N GLY A 64 -26.51 -13.16 5.36
CA GLY A 64 -27.05 -13.77 6.57
C GLY A 64 -26.38 -15.07 6.98
N GLU A 65 -25.26 -15.40 6.34
CA GLU A 65 -24.50 -16.64 6.53
C GLU A 65 -23.45 -16.53 7.66
N LEU A 66 -23.10 -15.32 8.11
CA LEU A 66 -22.14 -15.11 9.20
C LEU A 66 -22.83 -15.15 10.58
N ALA A 67 -22.53 -16.19 11.38
CA ALA A 67 -22.95 -16.30 12.77
C ALA A 67 -22.14 -15.42 13.73
N GLY A 68 -20.85 -15.21 13.47
CA GLY A 68 -20.00 -14.38 14.32
C GLY A 68 -18.51 -14.50 14.05
N VAL A 69 -17.75 -13.74 14.83
CA VAL A 69 -16.28 -13.70 14.80
C VAL A 69 -15.74 -13.83 16.22
N LEU A 70 -14.71 -14.65 16.41
CA LEU A 70 -14.02 -14.83 17.69
C LEU A 70 -12.52 -14.62 17.55
N VAL A 71 -11.97 -13.73 18.36
CA VAL A 71 -10.51 -13.61 18.56
C VAL A 71 -10.06 -14.62 19.61
N GLU A 72 -9.35 -15.66 19.18
CA GLU A 72 -8.91 -16.79 20.03
C GLU A 72 -7.46 -16.68 20.53
N GLY A 73 -6.75 -15.63 20.12
CA GLY A 73 -5.38 -15.40 20.57
C GLY A 73 -4.97 -14.00 20.19
N GLN A 74 -4.40 -13.85 19.00
CA GLN A 74 -3.90 -12.57 18.51
C GLN A 74 -4.80 -12.02 17.40
N ALA A 75 -5.08 -10.71 17.46
CA ALA A 75 -5.61 -9.94 16.34
C ALA A 75 -4.71 -8.72 16.15
N HIS A 76 -3.45 -8.92 15.76
CA HIS A 76 -2.54 -7.79 15.56
C HIS A 76 -2.75 -7.15 14.18
N SER A 77 -2.41 -5.87 14.08
CA SER A 77 -2.29 -5.16 12.81
C SER A 77 -3.55 -5.29 11.94
N MET A 78 -3.43 -5.81 10.72
CA MET A 78 -4.55 -5.96 9.81
C MET A 78 -5.71 -6.82 10.35
N TYR A 79 -5.48 -7.76 11.28
CA TYR A 79 -6.59 -8.44 11.96
C TYR A 79 -7.36 -7.53 12.92
N LEU A 80 -6.68 -6.60 13.60
CA LEU A 80 -7.36 -5.59 14.42
C LEU A 80 -8.22 -4.70 13.52
N PHE A 81 -7.68 -4.27 12.38
CA PHE A 81 -8.41 -3.45 11.42
C PHE A 81 -9.60 -4.19 10.82
N LEU A 82 -9.50 -5.51 10.58
CA LEU A 82 -10.63 -6.33 10.17
C LEU A 82 -11.82 -6.16 11.12
N LEU A 83 -11.60 -6.15 12.44
CA LEU A 83 -12.67 -5.95 13.43
C LEU A 83 -13.36 -4.58 13.28
N ALA A 84 -12.63 -3.56 12.79
CA ALA A 84 -13.18 -2.23 12.58
C ALA A 84 -14.24 -2.17 11.47
N TYR A 85 -14.25 -3.14 10.55
CA TYR A 85 -15.18 -3.23 9.43
C TYR A 85 -16.40 -4.12 9.68
N LEU A 86 -16.46 -4.80 10.84
CA LEU A 86 -17.52 -5.73 11.17
C LEU A 86 -18.52 -5.12 12.15
N ASP A 87 -19.73 -5.67 12.22
CA ASP A 87 -20.65 -5.36 13.32
C ASP A 87 -20.08 -5.89 14.65
N SER A 88 -19.90 -5.01 15.63
CA SER A 88 -19.28 -5.35 16.91
C SER A 88 -20.17 -6.29 17.73
N SER A 89 -21.48 -6.31 17.47
CA SER A 89 -22.41 -7.27 18.07
C SER A 89 -22.07 -8.72 17.70
N LYS A 90 -21.40 -8.93 16.56
CA LYS A 90 -20.96 -10.24 16.07
C LYS A 90 -19.53 -10.60 16.47
N VAL A 91 -18.76 -9.65 16.99
CA VAL A 91 -17.35 -9.86 17.34
C VAL A 91 -17.20 -10.12 18.83
N LYS A 92 -16.55 -11.25 19.16
CA LYS A 92 -16.20 -11.67 20.52
C LYS A 92 -14.68 -11.86 20.62
N ALA A 93 -14.17 -11.82 21.84
CA ALA A 93 -12.78 -12.17 22.12
C ALA A 93 -12.73 -13.12 23.31
N ILE A 94 -11.71 -13.98 23.38
CA ILE A 94 -11.42 -14.69 24.63
C ILE A 94 -10.69 -13.76 25.63
N ASP A 95 -10.75 -14.06 26.92
CA ASP A 95 -10.14 -13.21 27.96
C ASP A 95 -8.62 -13.10 27.91
N THR A 96 -7.94 -14.05 27.26
CA THR A 96 -6.50 -14.00 26.98
C THR A 96 -6.15 -13.39 25.61
N ALA A 97 -7.14 -12.91 24.86
CA ALA A 97 -6.89 -12.33 23.54
C ALA A 97 -6.13 -11.01 23.63
N MET A 98 -5.29 -10.75 22.62
CA MET A 98 -4.50 -9.54 22.51
C MET A 98 -4.55 -8.98 21.08
N ALA A 99 -4.44 -7.67 20.95
CA ALA A 99 -4.30 -6.98 19.68
C ALA A 99 -3.14 -5.99 19.73
N VAL A 100 -2.47 -5.76 18.60
CA VAL A 100 -1.48 -4.69 18.47
C VAL A 100 -2.00 -3.70 17.43
N LEU A 101 -2.18 -2.46 17.85
CA LEU A 101 -2.52 -1.34 16.99
C LEU A 101 -1.24 -0.63 16.56
N HIS A 102 -1.04 -0.51 15.24
CA HIS A 102 0.03 0.26 14.63
C HIS A 102 -0.35 0.62 13.17
N ARG A 103 0.33 1.61 12.57
CA ARG A 103 0.16 1.95 11.16
C ARG A 103 0.64 0.86 10.21
N ALA A 104 0.07 0.80 9.01
CA ALA A 104 0.69 0.09 7.89
C ALA A 104 2.07 0.70 7.58
N ALA A 105 3.03 -0.18 7.29
CA ALA A 105 4.41 0.20 7.00
C ALA A 105 5.04 -0.82 6.06
N TYR A 106 5.96 -0.34 5.23
CA TYR A 106 6.91 -1.24 4.58
C TYR A 106 8.03 -1.60 5.56
N SER A 107 8.93 -2.49 5.14
CA SER A 107 10.15 -2.76 5.88
C SER A 107 10.95 -1.46 6.10
N SER A 108 11.62 -1.35 7.24
CA SER A 108 12.37 -0.13 7.58
C SER A 108 13.51 0.16 6.59
N TRP A 109 14.05 -0.86 5.92
CA TRP A 109 15.07 -0.69 4.89
C TRP A 109 14.50 -0.08 3.60
N MET A 110 13.26 -0.44 3.24
CA MET A 110 12.57 0.10 2.07
C MET A 110 12.09 1.52 2.33
N GLU A 111 11.49 1.81 3.49
CA GLU A 111 11.05 3.19 3.81
C GLU A 111 12.23 4.17 3.92
N LYS A 112 13.46 3.68 4.14
CA LYS A 112 14.69 4.48 4.21
C LYS A 112 15.49 4.48 2.91
N SER A 113 15.11 3.72 1.89
CA SER A 113 15.89 3.64 0.66
C SER A 113 15.76 4.91 -0.17
N GLU A 114 16.84 5.28 -0.87
CA GLU A 114 16.80 6.33 -1.88
C GLU A 114 15.76 5.97 -2.95
N GLY A 115 14.85 6.89 -3.24
CA GLY A 115 13.73 6.65 -4.15
C GLY A 115 12.44 6.17 -3.51
N PHE A 116 12.37 5.95 -2.19
CA PHE A 116 11.09 5.70 -1.52
C PHE A 116 10.25 6.98 -1.43
N ALA A 117 10.87 8.10 -1.03
CA ALA A 117 10.21 9.39 -0.97
C ALA A 117 9.69 9.83 -2.36
N GLY A 118 8.41 10.16 -2.45
CA GLY A 118 7.70 10.48 -3.69
C GLY A 118 7.31 9.28 -4.54
N SER A 119 7.69 8.06 -4.16
CA SER A 119 7.36 6.85 -4.92
C SER A 119 5.87 6.48 -4.83
N ILE A 120 5.45 5.59 -5.73
CA ILE A 120 4.13 4.97 -5.65
C ILE A 120 3.93 4.19 -4.34
N TYR A 121 5.00 3.60 -3.78
CA TYR A 121 4.94 2.84 -2.54
C TYR A 121 4.65 3.75 -1.34
N GLU A 122 5.27 4.94 -1.27
CA GLU A 122 4.95 5.92 -0.24
C GLU A 122 3.49 6.38 -0.36
N GLN A 123 3.04 6.71 -1.57
CA GLN A 123 1.66 7.12 -1.83
C GLN A 123 0.65 6.03 -1.43
N MET A 124 0.94 4.77 -1.76
CA MET A 124 0.12 3.62 -1.37
C MET A 124 0.08 3.44 0.15
N ARG A 125 1.24 3.51 0.83
CA ARG A 125 1.31 3.44 2.29
C ARG A 125 0.47 4.53 2.95
N ASP A 126 0.61 5.77 2.49
CA ASP A 126 -0.05 6.93 3.07
C ASP A 126 -1.57 6.87 2.85
N LYS A 127 -1.99 6.48 1.65
CA LYS A 127 -3.40 6.23 1.35
C LYS A 127 -3.97 5.12 2.23
N THR A 128 -3.29 3.98 2.33
CA THR A 128 -3.72 2.86 3.17
C THR A 128 -3.86 3.28 4.63
N ASN A 129 -2.88 3.99 5.18
CA ASN A 129 -2.95 4.48 6.56
C ASN A 129 -4.11 5.45 6.79
N LYS A 130 -4.36 6.36 5.86
CA LYS A 130 -5.52 7.27 5.94
C LYS A 130 -6.85 6.52 5.94
N ASP A 131 -6.98 5.51 5.09
CA ASP A 131 -8.20 4.71 5.00
C ASP A 131 -8.40 3.85 6.26
N LEU A 132 -7.33 3.23 6.77
CA LEU A 132 -7.35 2.46 8.01
C LEU A 132 -7.66 3.34 9.23
N GLU A 133 -7.03 4.51 9.35
CA GLU A 133 -7.32 5.47 10.43
C GLU A 133 -8.80 5.87 10.40
N LYS A 134 -9.32 6.22 9.23
CA LYS A 134 -10.71 6.62 9.05
C LYS A 134 -11.66 5.50 9.48
N ALA A 135 -11.43 4.27 9.02
CA ALA A 135 -12.26 3.13 9.38
C ALA A 135 -12.20 2.84 10.88
N PHE A 136 -11.00 2.88 11.47
CA PHE A 136 -10.82 2.65 12.89
C PHE A 136 -11.54 3.71 13.74
N ARG A 137 -11.37 5.00 13.43
CA ARG A 137 -12.06 6.12 14.09
C ARG A 137 -13.58 6.02 13.99
N ALA A 138 -14.11 5.52 12.88
CA ALA A 138 -15.55 5.35 12.70
C ALA A 138 -16.13 4.24 13.60
N LYS A 139 -15.29 3.28 14.01
CA LYS A 139 -15.72 2.14 14.82
C LYS A 139 -15.53 2.33 16.32
N VAL A 140 -14.40 2.93 16.73
CA VAL A 140 -13.99 2.92 18.13
C VAL A 140 -14.40 4.18 18.89
N ASP A 141 -14.57 4.05 20.20
CA ASP A 141 -14.58 5.20 21.10
C ASP A 141 -13.14 5.73 21.26
N VAL A 142 -12.79 6.73 20.46
CA VAL A 142 -11.46 7.36 20.45
C VAL A 142 -11.12 7.98 21.80
N GLN A 143 -12.10 8.57 22.51
CA GLN A 143 -11.85 9.18 23.80
C GLN A 143 -11.51 8.10 24.83
N THR A 144 -12.22 6.98 24.83
CA THR A 144 -11.91 5.84 25.71
C THR A 144 -10.54 5.25 25.37
N LEU A 145 -10.23 5.07 24.07
CA LEU A 145 -8.94 4.57 23.60
C LEU A 145 -7.76 5.41 24.08
N GLU A 146 -7.80 6.72 23.84
CA GLU A 146 -6.72 7.64 24.23
C GLU A 146 -6.61 7.79 25.75
N ASN A 147 -7.65 7.37 26.49
CA ASN A 147 -7.62 7.34 27.94
C ASN A 147 -7.01 6.06 28.55
N LEU A 148 -6.75 5.02 27.74
CA LEU A 148 -6.16 3.78 28.22
C LEU A 148 -4.74 3.99 28.78
N PRO A 149 -4.30 3.19 29.78
CA PRO A 149 -2.98 3.33 30.39
C PRO A 149 -1.82 3.35 29.38
N GLN A 150 -1.87 2.51 28.36
CA GLN A 150 -0.85 2.35 27.33
C GLN A 150 -0.76 3.53 26.35
N PHE A 151 -1.83 4.31 26.18
CA PHE A 151 -1.78 5.60 25.48
C PHE A 151 -1.26 6.70 26.40
N LYS A 152 -1.82 6.81 27.62
CA LYS A 152 -1.44 7.83 28.60
C LYS A 152 0.02 7.76 29.02
N SER A 153 0.55 6.57 29.30
CA SER A 153 1.93 6.39 29.76
C SER A 153 2.94 6.77 28.69
N LYS A 154 2.56 6.68 27.41
CA LYS A 154 3.38 7.07 26.26
C LYS A 154 3.14 8.52 25.84
N GLY A 155 2.07 9.16 26.31
CA GLY A 155 1.70 10.51 25.90
C GLY A 155 1.33 10.60 24.41
N ILE A 156 0.74 9.54 23.86
CA ILE A 156 0.37 9.45 22.44
C ILE A 156 -1.14 9.49 22.25
N THR A 157 -1.56 9.87 21.06
CA THR A 157 -2.95 9.91 20.58
C THR A 157 -3.15 8.91 19.44
N LEU A 158 -4.40 8.71 19.01
CA LEU A 158 -4.66 7.88 17.82
C LEU A 158 -4.00 8.49 16.57
N LYS A 159 -3.86 9.82 16.51
CA LYS A 159 -3.17 10.49 15.40
C LYS A 159 -1.69 10.12 15.35
N ASP A 160 -1.04 9.99 16.50
CA ASP A 160 0.39 9.63 16.58
C ASP A 160 0.65 8.19 16.11
N ILE A 161 -0.33 7.29 16.26
CA ILE A 161 -0.26 5.91 15.73
C ILE A 161 -0.10 5.91 14.21
N PHE A 162 -0.81 6.80 13.52
CA PHE A 162 -0.83 6.91 12.06
C PHE A 162 0.16 7.93 11.51
N ASP A 163 0.95 8.59 12.36
CA ASP A 163 2.02 9.47 11.95
C ASP A 163 3.13 8.66 11.25
N THR A 164 3.38 8.96 9.98
CA THR A 164 4.37 8.24 9.16
C THR A 164 5.81 8.57 9.54
N SER A 165 6.05 9.66 10.27
CA SER A 165 7.38 10.03 10.77
C SER A 165 7.84 9.19 11.97
N LYS A 166 6.90 8.47 12.60
CA LYS A 166 7.15 7.61 13.76
C LYS A 166 6.55 6.23 13.52
N ARG A 167 6.86 5.30 14.42
CA ARG A 167 6.24 3.98 14.45
C ARG A 167 5.86 3.66 15.87
N GLU A 168 4.66 4.09 16.23
CA GLU A 168 4.07 3.77 17.53
C GLU A 168 3.29 2.46 17.44
N GLU A 169 3.44 1.62 18.45
CA GLU A 169 2.76 0.35 18.57
C GLU A 169 2.11 0.27 19.95
N VAL A 170 0.84 -0.15 20.01
CA VAL A 170 0.09 -0.24 21.26
C VAL A 170 -0.55 -1.62 21.38
N LEU A 171 -0.19 -2.32 22.45
CA LEU A 171 -0.80 -3.60 22.83
C LEU A 171 -2.12 -3.34 23.56
N LEU A 172 -3.19 -3.99 23.11
CA LEU A 172 -4.55 -3.92 23.65
C LEU A 172 -4.96 -5.30 24.14
N SER A 173 -5.49 -5.38 25.36
CA SER A 173 -6.11 -6.59 25.92
C SER A 173 -7.54 -6.78 25.40
N ALA A 174 -8.13 -7.96 25.62
CA ALA A 174 -9.55 -8.19 25.34
C ALA A 174 -10.47 -7.18 26.05
N GLN A 175 -10.11 -6.76 27.27
CA GLN A 175 -10.82 -5.75 28.05
C GLN A 175 -10.74 -4.38 27.38
N ASP A 176 -9.57 -4.01 26.86
CA ASP A 176 -9.39 -2.76 26.12
C ASP A 176 -10.21 -2.76 24.84
N LEU A 177 -10.16 -3.86 24.07
CA LEU A 177 -10.96 -4.03 22.85
C LEU A 177 -12.46 -3.89 23.11
N LYS A 178 -12.94 -4.41 24.24
CA LYS A 178 -14.34 -4.27 24.65
C LYS A 178 -14.65 -2.83 25.05
N ALA A 179 -13.77 -2.19 25.82
CA ALA A 179 -13.95 -0.82 26.29
C ALA A 179 -14.06 0.17 25.12
N ILE A 180 -13.28 -0.03 24.06
CA ILE A 180 -13.30 0.84 22.87
C ILE A 180 -14.37 0.46 21.83
N GLY A 181 -15.18 -0.58 22.09
CA GLY A 181 -16.31 -0.96 21.24
C GLY A 181 -15.99 -1.87 20.05
N LEU A 182 -14.79 -2.45 19.97
CA LEU A 182 -14.43 -3.39 18.90
C LEU A 182 -15.00 -4.80 19.11
N VAL A 183 -15.18 -5.21 20.37
CA VAL A 183 -15.79 -6.51 20.70
C VAL A 183 -16.97 -6.31 21.65
N SER A 184 -18.04 -7.09 21.47
CA SER A 184 -19.24 -7.02 22.32
C SER A 184 -19.10 -7.86 23.58
N GLU A 185 -18.41 -8.99 23.50
CA GLU A 185 -18.34 -9.99 24.56
C GLU A 185 -16.91 -10.51 24.75
N ILE A 186 -16.55 -10.73 26.02
CA ILE A 186 -15.31 -11.44 26.39
C ILE A 186 -15.70 -12.81 26.93
N GLN A 187 -15.25 -13.86 26.26
CA GLN A 187 -15.45 -15.24 26.66
C GLN A 187 -14.31 -15.70 27.58
N LYS A 188 -14.65 -16.15 28.79
CA LYS A 188 -13.64 -16.69 29.71
C LYS A 188 -13.12 -18.02 29.20
N VAL A 189 -11.79 -18.15 29.11
CA VAL A 189 -11.16 -19.43 28.82
C VAL A 189 -11.27 -20.32 30.05
N THR A 190 -12.15 -21.31 29.98
CA THR A 190 -12.22 -22.38 30.99
C THR A 190 -11.19 -23.48 30.65
N PRO A 191 -10.77 -24.32 31.61
CA PRO A 191 -9.89 -25.46 31.30
C PRO A 191 -10.44 -26.36 30.17
N ARG A 192 -11.77 -26.51 30.08
CA ARG A 192 -12.43 -27.22 28.97
C ARG A 192 -12.19 -26.53 27.62
N LYS A 193 -12.24 -25.19 27.58
CA LYS A 193 -12.01 -24.42 26.35
C LYS A 193 -10.53 -24.45 25.93
N VAL A 194 -9.60 -24.43 26.88
CA VAL A 194 -8.17 -24.66 26.60
C VAL A 194 -7.98 -26.00 25.87
N ALA A 195 -8.62 -27.07 26.37
CA ALA A 195 -8.52 -28.39 25.73
C ALA A 195 -9.11 -28.41 24.30
N GLU A 196 -10.20 -27.67 24.06
CA GLU A 196 -10.80 -27.53 22.72
C GLU A 196 -9.86 -26.77 21.76
N ILE A 197 -9.29 -25.64 22.19
CA ILE A 197 -8.32 -24.86 21.41
C ILE A 197 -7.08 -25.71 21.11
N GLN A 198 -6.58 -26.46 22.09
CA GLN A 198 -5.44 -27.35 21.91
C GLN A 198 -5.74 -28.46 20.90
N ALA A 199 -6.94 -29.06 20.95
CA ALA A 199 -7.35 -30.08 19.99
C ALA A 199 -7.46 -29.54 18.56
N LEU A 200 -7.97 -28.31 18.38
CA LEU A 200 -7.97 -27.63 17.08
C LEU A 200 -6.54 -27.39 16.60
N GLN A 201 -5.68 -26.81 17.44
CA GLN A 201 -4.27 -26.59 17.10
C GLN A 201 -3.55 -27.89 16.73
N ASP A 202 -3.81 -28.99 17.43
CA ASP A 202 -3.18 -30.29 17.15
C ASP A 202 -3.69 -30.90 15.83
N ARG A 203 -4.96 -30.70 15.47
CA ARG A 203 -5.48 -31.03 14.13
C ARG A 203 -4.73 -30.27 13.04
N PHE A 204 -4.43 -28.99 13.25
CA PHE A 204 -3.63 -28.18 12.31
C PHE A 204 -2.15 -28.52 12.33
N LYS A 205 -1.58 -28.92 13.47
CA LYS A 205 -0.22 -29.47 13.51
C LYS A 205 -0.13 -30.74 12.67
N GLY A 206 -1.17 -31.57 12.61
CA GLY A 206 -1.20 -32.74 11.72
C GLY A 206 -1.15 -32.35 10.24
N ILE A 207 -1.92 -31.32 9.84
CA ILE A 207 -1.95 -30.81 8.45
C ILE A 207 -0.63 -30.10 8.10
N ASN A 208 -0.09 -29.28 9.01
CA ASN A 208 1.21 -28.62 8.84
C ASN A 208 2.40 -29.59 8.99
N ALA A 209 2.24 -30.70 9.72
CA ALA A 209 3.23 -31.77 9.77
C ALA A 209 3.21 -32.56 8.47
N LEU A 210 2.06 -32.83 7.87
CA LEU A 210 1.97 -33.44 6.53
C LEU A 210 2.55 -32.51 5.47
N SER A 211 2.14 -31.24 5.45
CA SER A 211 2.68 -30.26 4.49
C SER A 211 4.17 -29.99 4.72
N SER A 212 4.64 -29.91 5.97
CA SER A 212 6.06 -29.73 6.28
C SER A 212 6.88 -31.01 6.16
N GLN A 213 6.29 -32.20 6.25
CA GLN A 213 6.99 -33.46 6.02
C GLN A 213 7.08 -33.74 4.52
N GLU A 214 6.05 -33.43 3.73
CA GLU A 214 6.11 -33.42 2.28
C GLU A 214 7.07 -32.33 1.79
N TYR A 215 7.03 -31.11 2.34
CA TYR A 215 8.04 -30.08 2.06
C TYR A 215 9.44 -30.50 2.53
N LYS A 216 9.58 -31.13 3.70
CA LYS A 216 10.89 -31.61 4.19
C LYS A 216 11.39 -32.82 3.40
N MET A 217 10.51 -33.67 2.87
CA MET A 217 10.88 -34.79 2.01
C MET A 217 11.19 -34.31 0.60
N ALA A 218 10.46 -33.34 0.05
CA ALA A 218 10.79 -32.67 -1.20
C ALA A 218 12.09 -31.85 -1.06
N ALA A 219 12.24 -31.08 0.01
CA ALA A 219 13.47 -30.33 0.30
C ALA A 219 14.64 -31.24 0.68
N LYS A 220 14.42 -32.41 1.30
CA LYS A 220 15.47 -33.43 1.48
C LYS A 220 15.80 -34.13 0.18
N ALA A 221 14.84 -34.42 -0.69
CA ALA A 221 15.10 -35.00 -2.01
C ALA A 221 15.93 -34.03 -2.86
N VAL A 222 15.55 -32.75 -2.89
CA VAL A 222 16.31 -31.67 -3.54
C VAL A 222 17.66 -31.45 -2.85
N SER A 223 17.72 -31.45 -1.51
CA SER A 223 18.99 -31.25 -0.78
C SER A 223 19.91 -32.48 -0.78
N GLN A 224 19.40 -33.70 -1.00
CA GLN A 224 20.22 -34.91 -1.12
C GLN A 224 20.71 -35.11 -2.55
N GLU A 225 19.96 -34.69 -3.58
CA GLU A 225 20.52 -34.57 -4.93
C GLU A 225 21.58 -33.46 -5.02
N VAL A 226 21.42 -32.34 -4.28
CA VAL A 226 22.40 -31.23 -4.29
C VAL A 226 23.61 -31.49 -3.38
N LYS A 227 23.50 -32.28 -2.30
CA LYS A 227 24.65 -32.57 -1.41
C LYS A 227 25.50 -33.77 -1.84
N GLN A 228 25.15 -34.45 -2.94
CA GLN A 228 25.92 -35.59 -3.45
C GLN A 228 26.46 -35.40 -4.88
N LYS A 229 26.31 -34.20 -5.45
CA LYS A 229 27.32 -33.68 -6.36
C LYS A 229 28.19 -32.72 -5.57
N ASN A 230 29.49 -32.98 -5.58
CA ASN A 230 30.48 -31.99 -5.19
C ASN A 230 30.03 -30.63 -5.74
N LEU A 231 30.02 -29.60 -4.88
CA LEU A 231 30.26 -28.25 -5.38
C LEU A 231 31.70 -28.31 -5.90
N ASP A 232 31.84 -28.82 -7.13
CA ASP A 232 33.09 -28.84 -7.86
C ASP A 232 33.63 -27.41 -7.81
N LYS A 233 34.93 -27.31 -7.56
CA LYS A 233 35.64 -26.03 -7.68
C LYS A 233 35.13 -25.32 -8.93
N PRO A 234 34.87 -24.00 -8.89
CA PRO A 234 34.40 -23.27 -10.05
C PRO A 234 35.28 -23.62 -11.25
N MET A 235 34.67 -24.17 -12.30
CA MET A 235 35.38 -24.55 -13.51
C MET A 235 35.96 -23.30 -14.15
N ASP A 236 37.19 -23.38 -14.62
CA ASP A 236 37.74 -22.31 -15.44
C ASP A 236 37.15 -22.35 -16.87
N LEU A 237 37.39 -21.30 -17.66
CA LEU A 237 36.86 -21.18 -19.02
C LEU A 237 37.30 -22.33 -19.94
N GLN A 238 38.50 -22.88 -19.73
CA GLN A 238 39.04 -23.97 -20.54
C GLN A 238 38.36 -25.29 -20.17
N GLU A 239 38.11 -25.51 -18.88
CA GLU A 239 37.32 -26.63 -18.40
C GLU A 239 35.88 -26.57 -18.90
N LEU A 240 35.22 -25.40 -18.87
CA LEU A 240 33.85 -25.22 -19.37
C LEU A 240 33.75 -25.57 -20.87
N LYS A 241 34.68 -25.07 -21.69
CA LYS A 241 34.74 -25.37 -23.14
C LYS A 241 34.92 -26.85 -23.43
N THR A 242 35.73 -27.53 -22.62
CA THR A 242 36.13 -28.92 -22.86
C THR A 242 35.08 -29.90 -22.35
N LYS A 243 34.55 -29.66 -21.14
CA LYS A 243 33.61 -30.57 -20.46
C LYS A 243 32.15 -30.28 -20.82
N HIS A 244 31.82 -29.03 -21.19
CA HIS A 244 30.45 -28.61 -21.50
C HIS A 244 30.40 -27.72 -22.76
N PRO A 245 30.79 -28.26 -23.94
CA PRO A 245 30.84 -27.48 -25.18
C PRO A 245 29.49 -26.90 -25.60
N GLU A 246 28.38 -27.60 -25.31
CA GLU A 246 27.03 -27.14 -25.60
C GLU A 246 26.63 -25.94 -24.70
N LEU A 247 26.93 -26.02 -23.40
CA LEU A 247 26.65 -24.93 -22.46
C LEU A 247 27.50 -23.70 -22.76
N TYR A 248 28.77 -23.90 -23.15
CA TYR A 248 29.62 -22.81 -23.62
C TYR A 248 29.08 -22.17 -24.91
N ALA A 249 28.60 -22.98 -25.86
CA ALA A 249 28.00 -22.47 -27.09
C ALA A 249 26.72 -21.65 -26.80
N GLN A 250 25.88 -22.13 -25.87
CA GLN A 250 24.69 -21.41 -25.44
C GLN A 250 25.04 -20.10 -24.75
N ALA A 251 25.93 -20.11 -23.75
CA ALA A 251 26.33 -18.89 -23.04
C ALA A 251 26.98 -17.86 -23.98
N LYS A 252 27.75 -18.33 -24.98
CA LYS A 252 28.31 -17.45 -26.02
C LYS A 252 27.21 -16.86 -26.91
N ALA A 253 26.20 -17.64 -27.27
CA ALA A 253 25.09 -17.16 -28.08
C ALA A 253 24.24 -16.13 -27.31
N GLU A 254 23.93 -16.39 -26.04
CA GLU A 254 23.22 -15.46 -25.16
C GLU A 254 24.00 -14.16 -24.97
N GLY A 255 25.29 -14.23 -24.63
CA GLY A 255 26.12 -13.03 -24.50
C GLY A 255 26.29 -12.24 -25.80
N ALA A 256 26.29 -12.91 -26.96
CA ALA A 256 26.30 -12.23 -28.25
C ALA A 256 24.95 -11.55 -28.56
N ALA A 257 23.83 -12.13 -28.14
CA ALA A 257 22.51 -11.53 -28.29
C ALA A 257 22.34 -10.31 -27.38
N GLU A 258 22.75 -10.41 -26.11
CA GLU A 258 22.72 -9.29 -25.17
C GLU A 258 23.61 -8.13 -25.64
N GLU A 259 24.82 -8.42 -26.13
CA GLU A 259 25.71 -7.38 -26.65
C GLU A 259 25.15 -6.72 -27.90
N LYS A 260 24.49 -7.50 -28.77
CA LYS A 260 23.82 -6.96 -29.96
C LYS A 260 22.71 -5.99 -29.56
N GLU A 261 21.83 -6.38 -28.62
CA GLU A 261 20.74 -5.51 -28.14
C GLU A 261 21.29 -4.22 -27.52
N ARG A 262 22.36 -4.33 -26.72
CA ARG A 262 23.04 -3.18 -26.13
C ARG A 262 23.55 -2.21 -27.20
N VAL A 263 24.21 -2.74 -28.24
CA VAL A 263 24.75 -1.93 -29.34
C VAL A 263 23.62 -1.28 -30.15
N GLU A 264 22.55 -2.02 -30.43
CA GLU A 264 21.36 -1.51 -31.13
C GLU A 264 20.72 -0.35 -30.36
N ALA A 265 20.58 -0.45 -29.04
CA ALA A 265 20.06 0.64 -28.20
C ALA A 265 20.88 1.93 -28.29
N TYR A 266 22.21 1.84 -28.44
CA TYR A 266 23.04 3.02 -28.69
C TYR A 266 22.89 3.54 -30.13
N LEU A 267 22.78 2.66 -31.12
CA LEU A 267 22.67 3.03 -32.53
C LEU A 267 21.36 3.77 -32.86
N GLU A 268 20.29 3.58 -32.09
CA GLU A 268 19.06 4.38 -32.19
C GLU A 268 19.31 5.91 -32.06
N PHE A 269 20.42 6.30 -31.41
CA PHE A 269 20.81 7.70 -31.26
C PHE A 269 21.97 8.12 -32.18
N ALA A 270 22.37 7.28 -33.14
CA ALA A 270 23.52 7.55 -34.02
C ALA A 270 23.39 8.86 -34.80
N ASP A 271 22.18 9.16 -35.28
CA ASP A 271 21.89 10.42 -35.98
C ASP A 271 21.87 11.63 -35.03
N THR A 272 21.69 11.41 -33.74
CA THR A 272 21.61 12.49 -32.74
C THR A 272 22.99 12.93 -32.28
N ASP A 273 23.84 11.98 -31.87
CA ASP A 273 25.18 12.24 -31.33
C ASP A 273 26.09 11.03 -31.53
N LEU A 274 26.65 10.93 -32.74
CA LEU A 274 27.49 9.80 -33.15
C LEU A 274 28.72 9.60 -32.25
N ASP A 275 29.30 10.67 -31.70
CA ASP A 275 30.49 10.59 -30.84
C ASP A 275 30.15 10.03 -29.46
N ALA A 276 28.99 10.38 -28.91
CA ALA A 276 28.49 9.80 -27.67
C ALA A 276 28.13 8.31 -27.85
N VAL A 277 27.50 7.96 -28.98
CA VAL A 277 27.16 6.57 -29.34
C VAL A 277 28.41 5.71 -29.46
N LYS A 278 29.45 6.18 -30.17
CA LYS A 278 30.73 5.47 -30.29
C LYS A 278 31.36 5.22 -28.91
N LYS A 279 31.43 6.26 -28.06
CA LYS A 279 31.98 6.13 -26.70
C LYS A 279 31.19 5.15 -25.84
N GLY A 280 29.86 5.14 -25.94
CA GLY A 280 29.01 4.22 -25.19
C GLY A 280 29.16 2.76 -25.63
N ILE A 281 29.28 2.53 -26.94
CA ILE A 281 29.58 1.19 -27.48
C ILE A 281 30.95 0.72 -27.01
N GLU A 282 32.00 1.56 -27.14
CA GLU A 282 33.37 1.25 -26.72
C GLU A 282 33.49 0.99 -25.20
N ALA A 283 32.67 1.67 -24.38
CA ALA A 283 32.68 1.48 -22.94
C ALA A 283 32.15 0.11 -22.48
N GLY A 284 31.42 -0.62 -23.35
CA GLY A 284 30.94 -1.98 -23.06
C GLY A 284 29.89 -2.06 -21.94
N LYS A 285 29.23 -0.94 -21.60
CA LYS A 285 28.23 -0.87 -20.53
C LYS A 285 26.82 -0.62 -21.09
N PRO A 286 25.76 -1.14 -20.44
CA PRO A 286 24.38 -0.74 -20.75
C PRO A 286 24.19 0.76 -20.59
N MET A 287 23.30 1.34 -21.38
CA MET A 287 23.00 2.77 -21.32
C MET A 287 22.32 3.10 -19.99
N SER A 288 22.88 4.04 -19.23
CA SER A 288 22.25 4.50 -17.99
C SER A 288 21.03 5.37 -18.28
N ALA A 289 20.09 5.45 -17.34
CA ALA A 289 18.93 6.33 -17.46
C ALA A 289 19.30 7.80 -17.73
N LYS A 290 20.44 8.25 -17.20
CA LYS A 290 20.97 9.59 -17.43
C LYS A 290 21.44 9.79 -18.87
N GLU A 291 22.14 8.81 -19.44
CA GLU A 291 22.59 8.85 -20.84
C GLU A 291 21.41 8.84 -21.80
N ILE A 292 20.39 8.01 -21.54
CA ILE A 292 19.13 7.98 -22.29
C ILE A 292 18.48 9.37 -22.29
N ALA A 293 18.33 10.01 -21.12
CA ALA A 293 17.70 11.32 -21.01
C ALA A 293 18.47 12.41 -21.75
N VAL A 294 19.81 12.37 -21.74
CA VAL A 294 20.66 13.34 -22.45
C VAL A 294 20.53 13.17 -23.96
N LEU A 295 20.59 11.93 -24.46
CA LEU A 295 20.46 11.65 -25.89
C LEU A 295 19.04 11.93 -26.40
N ALA A 296 18.01 11.55 -25.67
CA ALA A 296 16.62 11.85 -26.01
C ALA A 296 16.36 13.36 -26.09
N LYS A 297 16.92 14.15 -25.15
CA LYS A 297 16.83 15.62 -25.20
C LYS A 297 17.51 16.19 -26.45
N LYS A 298 18.69 15.68 -26.81
CA LYS A 298 19.40 16.10 -28.03
C LYS A 298 18.61 15.74 -29.29
N ALA A 299 18.00 14.56 -29.32
CA ALA A 299 17.16 14.10 -30.44
C ALA A 299 15.95 15.02 -30.62
N ALA A 300 15.27 15.37 -29.54
CA ALA A 300 14.13 16.29 -29.56
C ALA A 300 14.52 17.70 -30.05
N ILE A 301 15.68 18.23 -29.61
CA ILE A 301 16.19 19.52 -30.10
C ILE A 301 16.55 19.44 -31.59
N LYS A 302 17.13 18.34 -32.06
CA LYS A 302 17.48 18.15 -33.47
C LYS A 302 16.21 18.09 -34.33
N ALA A 303 15.19 17.36 -33.89
CA ALA A 303 13.90 17.27 -34.58
C ALA A 303 13.21 18.64 -34.69
N ALA A 304 13.14 19.40 -33.59
CA ALA A 304 12.54 20.74 -33.58
C ALA A 304 13.23 21.72 -34.53
N LYS A 305 14.54 21.58 -34.75
CA LYS A 305 15.30 22.42 -35.68
C LYS A 305 15.15 22.00 -37.15
N ALA A 306 14.80 20.75 -37.42
CA ALA A 306 14.54 20.28 -38.78
C ALA A 306 13.22 20.85 -39.31
N ASP A 307 12.18 20.90 -38.45
CA ASP A 307 10.87 21.46 -38.80
C ASP A 307 10.90 22.98 -39.08
N ASP A 308 11.80 23.73 -38.43
CA ASP A 308 11.97 25.18 -38.68
C ASP A 308 12.65 25.49 -40.03
N SER A 309 13.15 24.48 -40.75
CA SER A 309 13.85 24.66 -42.05
C SER A 309 12.98 24.44 -43.28
N GLU A 310 11.73 23.99 -43.11
CA GLU A 310 10.78 23.75 -44.21
C GLU A 310 9.38 24.33 -43.90
N GLN A 311 9.24 25.67 -43.80
CA GLN A 311 8.07 26.39 -44.36
C GLN A 311 8.27 27.92 -44.45
N PRO A 312 7.66 28.60 -45.45
CA PRO A 312 7.78 30.05 -45.64
C PRO A 312 6.96 30.82 -44.61
N SER A 313 7.50 31.96 -44.19
CA SER A 313 6.88 32.89 -43.24
C SER A 313 5.60 33.52 -43.79
N GLU A 314 4.44 33.10 -43.27
CA GLU A 314 3.25 33.95 -43.16
C GLU A 314 2.41 33.47 -41.97
N GLN A 315 2.63 34.06 -40.80
CA GLN A 315 1.74 33.93 -39.65
C GLN A 315 0.72 35.06 -39.69
N THR A 316 -0.55 34.73 -39.92
CA THR A 316 -1.69 35.64 -39.82
C THR A 316 -2.01 35.96 -38.35
N GLU A 317 -2.46 37.19 -38.08
CA GLU A 317 -2.83 37.69 -36.74
C GLU A 317 -3.83 36.78 -35.98
N GLU A 318 -4.60 35.99 -36.70
CA GLU A 318 -5.57 35.03 -36.17
C GLU A 318 -4.92 33.93 -35.30
N GLN A 319 -3.66 33.56 -35.58
CA GLN A 319 -2.92 32.59 -34.78
C GLN A 319 -2.35 33.18 -33.47
N LYS A 320 -2.11 34.51 -33.43
CA LYS A 320 -1.73 35.20 -32.18
C LYS A 320 -2.93 35.36 -31.23
N GLU A 321 -4.14 35.49 -31.77
CA GLU A 321 -5.35 35.60 -30.96
C GLU A 321 -5.76 34.25 -30.33
N ALA A 322 -5.58 33.14 -31.05
CA ALA A 322 -5.85 31.79 -30.53
C ALA A 322 -4.94 31.37 -29.36
N LEU A 323 -3.65 31.75 -29.39
CA LEU A 323 -2.74 31.49 -28.26
C LEU A 323 -3.03 32.37 -27.03
N SER A 324 -3.55 33.60 -27.23
CA SER A 324 -4.00 34.46 -26.13
C SER A 324 -5.27 33.92 -25.45
N ALA A 325 -6.17 33.29 -26.22
CA ALA A 325 -7.40 32.68 -25.71
C ALA A 325 -7.13 31.41 -24.88
N LEU A 326 -6.17 30.58 -25.30
CA LEU A 326 -5.82 29.34 -24.59
C LEU A 326 -5.14 29.58 -23.22
N ALA A 327 -4.45 30.72 -23.07
CA ALA A 327 -3.88 31.16 -21.80
C ALA A 327 -4.93 31.69 -20.80
N ARG A 328 -6.16 31.99 -21.25
CA ARG A 328 -7.26 32.44 -20.39
C ARG A 328 -8.17 31.30 -19.90
N SER A 329 -8.12 30.12 -20.53
CA SER A 329 -9.03 29.01 -20.21
C SER A 329 -8.49 28.00 -19.18
N SER A 330 -7.30 28.21 -18.63
CA SER A 330 -6.64 27.30 -17.69
C SER A 330 -6.57 27.81 -16.23
N ALA A 331 -7.32 28.86 -15.89
CA ALA A 331 -7.56 29.23 -14.49
C ALA A 331 -8.74 28.42 -13.90
N PRO A 332 -8.60 27.82 -12.70
CA PRO A 332 -9.65 26.98 -12.11
C PRO A 332 -10.90 27.79 -11.76
N ASN A 333 -12.04 27.26 -12.21
CA ASN A 333 -13.37 27.80 -12.01
C ASN A 333 -13.80 27.68 -10.53
N VAL A 334 -13.65 28.76 -9.76
CA VAL A 334 -14.25 28.93 -8.42
C VAL A 334 -15.42 29.90 -8.56
N GLU A 335 -16.56 29.42 -9.03
CA GLU A 335 -17.78 30.23 -9.11
C GLU A 335 -19.01 29.41 -8.72
N THR A 336 -19.25 29.28 -7.42
CA THR A 336 -20.57 28.92 -6.86
C THR A 336 -20.73 29.46 -5.43
N THR A 337 -20.41 30.75 -5.22
CA THR A 337 -20.85 31.46 -3.99
C THR A 337 -20.96 32.99 -4.14
N GLY A 338 -20.95 33.52 -5.37
CA GLY A 338 -20.86 34.97 -5.61
C GLY A 338 -22.13 35.68 -6.08
N LYS A 339 -23.29 35.01 -6.17
CA LYS A 339 -24.55 35.63 -6.62
C LYS A 339 -25.51 35.90 -5.46
N GLN A 340 -25.07 36.69 -4.48
CA GLN A 340 -25.94 37.39 -3.54
C GLN A 340 -25.08 38.35 -2.71
N LEU A 341 -24.51 39.39 -3.32
CA LEU A 341 -23.96 40.59 -2.67
C LEU A 341 -23.27 41.46 -3.74
N ASN A 342 -24.04 42.00 -4.69
CA ASN A 342 -23.62 43.23 -5.36
C ASN A 342 -24.82 43.88 -6.07
N ALA A 343 -25.69 44.45 -5.25
CA ALA A 343 -26.61 45.48 -5.68
C ALA A 343 -26.59 46.58 -4.62
N GLN A 344 -25.44 47.24 -4.45
CA GLN A 344 -25.27 48.57 -3.86
C GLN A 344 -23.77 48.81 -3.63
N THR A 345 -23.13 49.51 -4.56
CA THR A 345 -22.15 50.59 -4.32
C THR A 345 -21.48 50.93 -5.64
N GLY A 346 -21.67 52.18 -6.07
CA GLY A 346 -20.99 52.72 -7.23
C GLY A 346 -19.51 52.99 -6.93
N LYS A 347 -18.66 52.81 -7.96
CA LYS A 347 -17.30 53.34 -8.08
C LYS A 347 -16.46 53.30 -6.79
N ALA A 348 -16.13 52.12 -6.30
CA ALA A 348 -15.02 51.96 -5.36
C ALA A 348 -13.71 51.65 -6.12
N ASP A 349 -12.61 52.24 -5.65
CA ASP A 349 -11.26 52.02 -6.16
C ASP A 349 -10.91 50.52 -6.07
N PRO A 350 -10.49 49.87 -7.19
CA PRO A 350 -10.17 48.45 -7.20
C PRO A 350 -9.08 48.07 -6.18
N LYS A 351 -8.19 49.00 -5.79
CA LYS A 351 -7.18 48.73 -4.75
C LYS A 351 -7.80 48.58 -3.36
N ALA A 352 -8.80 49.39 -3.02
CA ALA A 352 -9.48 49.30 -1.74
C ALA A 352 -10.31 48.01 -1.62
N ALA A 353 -10.90 47.55 -2.73
CA ALA A 353 -11.62 46.28 -2.79
C ALA A 353 -10.66 45.08 -2.64
N GLU A 354 -9.46 45.15 -3.23
CA GLU A 354 -8.44 44.09 -3.10
C GLU A 354 -7.87 44.03 -1.67
N GLU A 355 -7.67 45.19 -1.03
CA GLU A 355 -7.19 45.28 0.35
C GLU A 355 -8.22 44.71 1.36
N GLN A 356 -9.51 45.01 1.19
CA GLN A 356 -10.57 44.37 1.98
C GLN A 356 -10.62 42.87 1.78
N ARG A 357 -10.42 42.39 0.55
CA ARG A 357 -10.41 40.96 0.23
C ARG A 357 -9.23 40.24 0.89
N LEU A 358 -8.04 40.86 0.88
CA LEU A 358 -6.86 40.36 1.58
C LEU A 358 -7.03 40.36 3.10
N LYS A 359 -7.67 41.38 3.66
CA LYS A 359 -7.98 41.46 5.09
C LYS A 359 -8.94 40.33 5.53
N ALA A 360 -9.98 40.07 4.74
CA ALA A 360 -10.91 38.97 4.99
C ALA A 360 -10.23 37.59 4.88
N LEU A 361 -9.35 37.41 3.90
CA LEU A 361 -8.59 36.16 3.74
C LEU A 361 -7.64 35.90 4.93
N ARG A 362 -6.95 36.95 5.40
CA ARG A 362 -6.07 36.86 6.58
C ARG A 362 -6.85 36.51 7.84
N ALA A 363 -8.04 37.08 8.04
CA ALA A 363 -8.90 36.76 9.16
C ALA A 363 -9.40 35.30 9.12
N ASP A 364 -9.77 34.78 7.95
CA ASP A 364 -10.21 33.38 7.78
C ASP A 364 -9.07 32.38 8.03
N ILE A 365 -7.85 32.69 7.56
CA ILE A 365 -6.65 31.89 7.85
C ILE A 365 -6.34 31.89 9.35
N ALA A 366 -6.41 33.06 10.01
CA ALA A 366 -6.19 33.18 11.46
C ALA A 366 -7.23 32.40 12.28
N LYS A 367 -8.50 32.44 11.86
CA LYS A 367 -9.60 31.68 12.49
C LYS A 367 -9.38 30.17 12.36
N LYS A 368 -8.97 29.70 11.17
CA LYS A 368 -8.68 28.28 10.92
C LYS A 368 -7.45 27.79 11.70
N ALA A 369 -6.45 28.65 11.89
CA ALA A 369 -5.25 28.30 12.64
C ALA A 369 -5.46 28.25 14.16
N THR A 370 -6.37 29.07 14.70
CA THR A 370 -6.51 29.26 16.16
C THR A 370 -7.82 28.71 16.74
N GLY A 371 -8.79 28.36 15.89
CA GLY A 371 -10.10 27.86 16.32
C GLY A 371 -10.97 28.90 17.05
N LYS A 372 -10.57 30.18 17.05
CA LYS A 372 -11.31 31.29 17.67
C LYS A 372 -11.45 32.46 16.69
N ASP A 373 -12.55 33.20 16.81
CA ASP A 373 -12.77 34.43 16.07
C ASP A 373 -11.82 35.52 16.59
N LEU A 374 -10.84 35.91 15.78
CA LEU A 374 -9.96 37.03 16.08
C LEU A 374 -10.58 38.32 15.53
N VAL A 375 -11.02 39.20 16.43
CA VAL A 375 -11.46 40.55 16.08
C VAL A 375 -10.22 41.41 15.92
N ILE A 376 -9.91 41.81 14.68
CA ILE A 376 -8.87 42.80 14.39
C ILE A 376 -9.52 44.17 14.59
N ALA A 377 -9.16 44.87 15.68
CA ALA A 377 -9.55 46.26 15.88
C ALA A 377 -8.78 47.14 14.89
N ASP A 378 -9.48 48.05 14.23
CA ASP A 378 -8.88 49.09 13.40
C ASP A 378 -8.29 50.16 14.32
N GLU A 379 -6.98 50.41 14.22
CA GLU A 379 -6.32 51.57 14.81
C GLU A 379 -6.45 52.74 13.84
N ASP A 380 -7.01 53.85 14.33
CA ASP A 380 -7.08 55.16 13.66
C ASP A 380 -5.70 55.83 13.52
#